data_AF-A0A7Y2FY67-F1
#
_entry.id   AF-A0A7Y2FY67-F1
#
_cell.length_a   1.000
_cell.length_b   1.000
_cell.length_c   1.000
_cell.angle_alpha   90.00
_cell.angle_beta   90.00
_cell.angle_gamma   90.00
#
_symmetry.space_group_name_H-M   'P 1'
#
loop_
_entity.id
_entity.type
_entity.pdbx_description
1 polymer ?
#
loop_
_entity_poly.entity_id
_entity_poly.type
_entity_poly.pdbx_seq_one_letter_code
_entity_poly.pdbx_strand_id
1 'polypeptide(L)'
;MAGTPFVVENVLAPSGGSGAQEIAWIMCADGATGCQGRFEELGSINVGAAYDAWLAGGPDQIGSTCWMFVADGDADDLSLNVDGINSTTCFVRCARRAGCESFTGEGNIITVEVLNGMHRLGVDQHPDVQVYPNPTHGQLEVVPAERFHGLEGTIIITNRLGQVMMEMPYEVLDDNPVSVNVEGLPGGLYTIFFKVANRKNIGKKFVIARR
;
A
#
# COMPACT_ATOMS: atom_id res chain seq x y z
N MET A 1 21.24 18.48 9.04
CA MET A 1 21.99 17.79 7.98
C MET A 1 20.94 17.27 7.02
N ALA A 2 20.87 17.80 5.79
CA ALA A 2 20.04 17.21 4.75
C ALA A 2 20.62 15.83 4.44
N GLY A 3 19.78 14.79 4.39
CA GLY A 3 20.27 13.45 4.06
C GLY A 3 20.75 13.39 2.62
N THR A 4 21.51 12.35 2.29
CA THR A 4 22.06 12.14 0.95
C THR A 4 20.95 12.00 -0.08
N PRO A 5 21.08 12.58 -1.28
CA PRO A 5 20.16 12.35 -2.38
C PRO A 5 19.98 10.86 -2.65
N PHE A 6 18.75 10.45 -2.98
CA PHE A 6 18.42 9.08 -3.32
C PHE A 6 17.41 9.04 -4.48
N VAL A 7 17.39 7.90 -5.18
CA VAL A 7 16.47 7.67 -6.29
C VAL A 7 15.31 6.80 -5.82
N VAL A 8 14.11 7.21 -6.14
CA VAL A 8 12.88 6.45 -5.93
C VAL A 8 12.46 5.83 -7.26
N GLU A 9 12.32 4.51 -7.28
CA GLU A 9 11.89 3.75 -8.45
C GLU A 9 10.68 2.89 -8.05
N ASN A 10 9.56 2.98 -8.77
CA ASN A 10 8.39 2.16 -8.46
C ASN A 10 7.44 2.03 -9.64
N VAL A 11 7.27 0.83 -10.21
CA VAL A 11 6.41 0.64 -11.37
C VAL A 11 5.57 -0.63 -11.30
N LEU A 12 4.25 -0.45 -11.21
CA LEU A 12 3.33 -1.31 -11.95
C LEU A 12 2.87 -0.53 -13.18
N ALA A 13 2.96 -1.13 -14.36
CA ALA A 13 2.45 -0.52 -15.59
C ALA A 13 0.91 -0.59 -15.57
N PRO A 14 0.19 0.46 -16.00
CA PRO A 14 -1.26 0.40 -16.12
C PRO A 14 -1.63 -0.73 -17.11
N SER A 15 -2.48 -1.65 -16.66
CA SER A 15 -2.94 -2.77 -17.48
C SER A 15 -4.15 -2.34 -18.33
N GLY A 16 -4.05 -2.50 -19.66
CA GLY A 16 -5.11 -2.13 -20.61
C GLY A 16 -4.97 -0.72 -21.23
N GLY A 17 -5.65 -0.51 -22.36
CA GLY A 17 -5.66 0.75 -23.13
C GLY A 17 -4.61 0.86 -24.24
N SER A 18 -4.81 1.83 -25.15
CA SER A 18 -3.87 2.23 -26.19
C SER A 18 -3.45 3.69 -25.96
N GLY A 19 -2.16 4.00 -25.90
CA GLY A 19 -1.66 5.36 -25.69
C GLY A 19 -0.32 5.42 -24.96
N ALA A 20 0.34 6.58 -25.03
CA ALA A 20 1.54 6.86 -24.25
C ALA A 20 1.24 6.75 -22.74
N GLN A 21 2.24 6.34 -21.96
CA GLN A 21 2.11 6.31 -20.50
C GLN A 21 2.38 7.72 -19.97
N GLU A 22 1.49 8.22 -19.13
CA GLU A 22 1.68 9.44 -18.37
C GLU A 22 1.93 9.06 -16.92
N ILE A 23 2.96 9.65 -16.33
CA ILE A 23 3.41 9.36 -14.98
C ILE A 23 3.42 10.66 -14.20
N ALA A 24 2.96 10.59 -12.95
CA ALA A 24 3.06 11.68 -11.99
C ALA A 24 3.61 11.12 -10.67
N TRP A 25 4.52 11.84 -10.05
CA TRP A 25 4.94 11.58 -8.69
C TRP A 25 4.19 12.49 -7.74
N ILE A 26 3.74 11.91 -6.62
CA ILE A 26 3.11 12.65 -5.54
C ILE A 26 3.84 12.35 -4.24
N MET A 27 3.97 13.37 -3.39
CA MET A 27 4.58 13.24 -2.08
C MET A 27 3.71 13.80 -0.96
N CYS A 28 3.82 13.24 0.24
CA CYS A 28 3.22 13.78 1.46
C CYS A 28 4.24 13.70 2.59
N ALA A 29 4.59 14.86 3.15
CA ALA A 29 5.50 14.99 4.29
C ALA A 29 4.67 15.23 5.55
N ASP A 30 4.32 14.16 6.26
CA ASP A 30 3.57 14.27 7.52
C ASP A 30 4.31 13.53 8.63
N GLY A 31 4.69 14.29 9.66
CA GLY A 31 5.58 13.84 10.72
C GLY A 31 4.96 12.72 11.57
N ALA A 32 5.76 11.70 11.86
CA ALA A 32 5.59 10.68 12.90
C ALA A 32 4.35 9.75 12.86
N THR A 33 3.19 10.13 12.32
CA THR A 33 1.98 9.27 12.28
C THR A 33 1.75 8.55 10.95
N GLY A 34 2.74 8.59 10.04
CA GLY A 34 2.69 7.83 8.79
C GLY A 34 1.76 8.44 7.74
N CYS A 35 2.34 8.97 6.66
CA CYS A 35 1.61 9.42 5.47
C CYS A 35 0.88 8.28 4.70
N GLN A 36 1.04 7.03 5.13
CA GLN A 36 0.40 5.85 4.53
C GLN A 36 -1.11 5.78 4.80
N GLY A 37 -1.55 6.12 6.02
CA GLY A 37 -2.97 6.14 6.37
C GLY A 37 -3.77 7.24 5.65
N ARG A 38 -3.07 8.23 5.09
CA ARG A 38 -3.66 9.39 4.39
C ARG A 38 -3.86 9.16 2.89
N PHE A 39 -3.47 8.00 2.38
CA PHE A 39 -3.64 7.68 0.97
C PHE A 39 -5.13 7.65 0.55
N GLU A 40 -6.02 7.24 1.46
CA GLU A 40 -7.47 7.19 1.20
C GLU A 40 -8.10 8.56 0.93
N GLU A 41 -7.43 9.65 1.33
CA GLU A 41 -7.87 11.02 1.02
C GLU A 41 -7.95 11.27 -0.50
N LEU A 42 -7.09 10.59 -1.27
CA LEU A 42 -7.06 10.67 -2.73
C LEU A 42 -8.22 9.90 -3.37
N GLY A 43 -8.82 8.92 -2.69
CA GLY A 43 -9.86 8.06 -3.26
C GLY A 43 -11.15 8.79 -3.67
N SER A 44 -11.33 10.03 -3.19
CA SER A 44 -12.45 10.91 -3.57
C SER A 44 -12.08 11.97 -4.61
N ILE A 45 -10.81 12.04 -5.02
CA ILE A 45 -10.27 13.09 -5.88
C ILE A 45 -9.94 12.52 -7.26
N ASN A 46 -10.27 13.26 -8.31
CA ASN A 46 -9.75 12.97 -9.65
C ASN A 46 -8.29 13.47 -9.75
N VAL A 47 -7.34 12.62 -9.33
CA VAL A 47 -5.91 12.95 -9.33
C VAL A 47 -5.40 13.26 -10.74
N GLY A 48 -5.97 12.66 -11.79
CA GLY A 48 -5.57 12.97 -13.16
C GLY A 48 -5.97 14.38 -13.60
N ALA A 49 -7.19 14.82 -13.27
CA ALA A 49 -7.60 16.20 -13.51
C ALA A 49 -6.75 17.21 -12.70
N ALA A 50 -6.35 16.85 -11.48
CA ALA A 50 -5.44 17.67 -10.68
C ALA A 50 -4.04 17.75 -11.34
N TYR A 51 -3.56 16.65 -11.91
CA TYR A 51 -2.28 16.62 -12.63
C TYR A 51 -2.31 17.48 -13.90
N ASP A 52 -3.40 17.42 -14.67
CA ASP A 52 -3.58 18.28 -15.84
C ASP A 52 -3.58 19.76 -15.47
N ALA A 53 -4.21 20.11 -14.34
CA ALA A 53 -4.17 21.47 -13.80
C ALA A 53 -2.77 21.89 -13.36
N TRP A 54 -2.01 20.98 -12.71
CA TRP A 54 -0.63 21.23 -12.29
C TRP A 54 0.30 21.50 -13.49
N LEU A 55 0.21 20.68 -14.54
CA LEU A 55 0.95 20.89 -15.80
C LEU A 55 0.62 22.23 -16.47
N ALA A 56 -0.60 22.75 -16.25
CA ALA A 56 -1.04 24.06 -16.73
C ALA A 56 -0.62 25.23 -15.80
N GLY A 57 0.25 25.00 -14.81
CA GLY A 57 0.69 26.01 -13.84
C GLY A 57 -0.26 26.18 -12.64
N GLY A 58 -1.09 25.17 -12.37
CA GLY A 58 -1.95 25.09 -11.20
C GLY A 58 -1.19 24.76 -9.91
N PRO A 59 -1.91 24.50 -8.81
CA PRO A 59 -1.29 24.22 -7.51
C PRO A 59 -0.58 22.88 -7.49
N ASP A 60 0.53 22.80 -6.76
CA ASP A 60 1.21 21.53 -6.46
C ASP A 60 0.34 20.64 -5.56
N GLN A 61 -0.43 21.23 -4.65
CA GLN A 61 -1.26 20.50 -3.69
C GLN A 61 -2.50 19.87 -4.36
N ILE A 62 -2.76 18.60 -4.02
CA ILE A 62 -3.87 17.83 -4.55
C ILE A 62 -5.08 18.00 -3.63
N GLY A 63 -6.03 18.83 -4.06
CA GLY A 63 -7.22 19.13 -3.29
C GLY A 63 -6.88 19.72 -1.91
N SER A 64 -7.54 19.22 -0.86
CA SER A 64 -7.26 19.60 0.53
C SER A 64 -6.39 18.58 1.27
N THR A 65 -5.67 17.71 0.56
CA THR A 65 -4.87 16.62 1.13
C THR A 65 -3.44 17.08 1.45
N CYS A 66 -2.63 16.25 2.11
CA CYS A 66 -1.19 16.50 2.23
C CYS A 66 -0.40 16.14 0.97
N TRP A 67 -1.02 15.48 -0.01
CA TRP A 67 -0.36 15.03 -1.22
C TRP A 67 -0.13 16.21 -2.16
N MET A 68 1.07 16.27 -2.70
CA MET A 68 1.50 17.30 -3.63
C MET A 68 2.21 16.66 -4.82
N PHE A 69 2.02 17.19 -6.02
CA PHE A 69 2.83 16.82 -7.17
C PHE A 69 4.29 17.22 -6.96
N VAL A 70 5.19 16.35 -7.42
CA VAL A 70 6.63 16.57 -7.37
C VAL A 70 7.26 16.07 -8.65
N ALA A 71 8.31 16.74 -9.11
CA ALA A 71 9.16 16.32 -10.21
C ALA A 71 10.60 16.72 -9.91
N ASP A 72 11.56 16.02 -10.51
CA ASP A 72 12.99 16.30 -10.41
C ASP A 72 13.55 16.98 -11.67
N GLY A 73 12.72 17.20 -12.68
CA GLY A 73 13.01 18.02 -13.85
C GLY A 73 13.84 17.35 -14.94
N ASP A 74 13.94 16.01 -14.94
CA ASP A 74 14.66 15.26 -15.97
C ASP A 74 13.78 14.78 -17.15
N ALA A 75 12.46 14.98 -17.03
CA ALA A 75 11.43 14.66 -18.02
C ALA A 75 11.32 13.17 -18.39
N ASP A 76 11.88 12.26 -17.59
CA ASP A 76 11.65 10.83 -17.74
C ASP A 76 10.46 10.35 -16.89
N ASP A 77 10.25 10.96 -15.71
CA ASP A 77 9.28 10.60 -14.67
C ASP A 77 9.24 9.08 -14.35
N LEU A 78 10.23 8.32 -14.84
CA LEU A 78 10.38 6.88 -14.64
C LEU A 78 10.96 6.62 -13.25
N SER A 79 11.82 7.53 -12.81
CA SER A 79 12.36 7.61 -11.46
C SER A 79 12.09 8.99 -10.86
N LEU A 80 12.40 9.15 -9.57
CA LEU A 80 12.38 10.46 -8.91
C LEU A 80 13.65 10.62 -8.09
N ASN A 81 14.47 11.60 -8.46
CA ASN A 81 15.63 12.04 -7.69
C ASN A 81 15.16 12.91 -6.53
N VAL A 82 15.30 12.40 -5.31
CA VAL A 82 14.85 13.07 -4.09
C VAL A 82 16.05 13.53 -3.26
N ASP A 83 15.98 14.77 -2.78
CA ASP A 83 16.94 15.37 -1.86
C ASP A 83 16.19 16.18 -0.78
N GLY A 84 16.87 16.53 0.31
CA GLY A 84 16.38 17.52 1.27
C GLY A 84 15.29 17.05 2.24
N ILE A 85 15.01 15.75 2.30
CA ILE A 85 13.99 15.19 3.21
C ILE A 85 14.43 15.35 4.67
N ASN A 86 13.61 16.04 5.47
CA ASN A 86 13.91 16.36 6.88
C ASN A 86 12.87 15.80 7.87
N SER A 87 11.80 15.21 7.37
CA SER A 87 10.74 14.52 8.10
C SER A 87 10.29 13.27 7.32
N THR A 88 9.59 12.35 7.98
CA THR A 88 9.03 11.17 7.31
C THR A 88 8.17 11.59 6.13
N THR A 89 8.50 11.11 4.93
CA THR A 89 7.85 11.49 3.67
C THR A 89 7.47 10.25 2.87
N CYS A 90 6.27 10.24 2.33
CA CYS A 90 5.78 9.18 1.45
C CYS A 90 5.81 9.67 0.01
N PHE A 91 6.14 8.76 -0.90
CA PHE A 91 6.12 8.95 -2.35
C PHE A 91 5.23 7.89 -2.97
N VAL A 92 4.36 8.32 -3.87
CA VAL A 92 3.55 7.42 -4.69
C VAL A 92 3.71 7.82 -6.14
N ARG A 93 3.77 6.81 -7.00
CA ARG A 93 3.76 7.02 -8.44
C ARG A 93 2.39 6.70 -9.01
N CYS A 94 1.78 7.66 -9.68
CA CYS A 94 0.50 7.51 -10.36
C CYS A 94 0.77 7.33 -11.87
N ALA A 95 0.15 6.31 -12.49
CA ALA A 95 0.31 6.06 -13.92
C ALA A 95 -1.06 5.96 -14.63
N ARG A 96 -1.18 6.61 -15.79
CA ARG A 96 -2.36 6.53 -16.66
C ARG A 96 -1.95 6.40 -18.12
N ARG A 97 -2.91 6.10 -18.99
CA ARG A 97 -2.73 6.21 -20.44
C ARG A 97 -3.16 7.61 -20.87
N ALA A 98 -2.43 8.20 -21.82
CA ALA A 98 -2.82 9.46 -22.45
C ALA A 98 -4.28 9.38 -22.94
N GLY A 99 -5.09 10.36 -22.56
CA GLY A 99 -6.53 10.40 -22.85
C GLY A 99 -7.43 9.68 -21.83
N CYS A 100 -6.87 9.05 -20.80
CA CYS A 100 -7.65 8.62 -19.64
C CYS A 100 -7.65 9.72 -18.57
N GLU A 101 -8.82 10.03 -18.02
CA GLU A 101 -8.94 11.05 -16.98
C GLU A 101 -8.43 10.56 -15.62
N SER A 102 -8.60 9.28 -15.30
CA SER A 102 -8.20 8.71 -14.02
C SER A 102 -6.85 8.00 -14.08
N PHE A 103 -6.06 8.16 -13.02
CA PHE A 103 -4.90 7.31 -12.77
C PHE A 103 -5.38 5.89 -12.43
N THR A 104 -4.84 4.90 -13.14
CA THR A 104 -5.19 3.49 -13.00
C THR A 104 -3.94 2.73 -12.59
N GLY A 105 -3.86 2.36 -11.32
CA GLY A 105 -2.67 1.71 -10.77
C GLY A 105 -1.74 2.74 -10.11
N GLU A 106 -2.24 3.33 -9.02
CA GLU A 106 -1.36 3.97 -8.06
C GLU A 106 -0.35 2.92 -7.57
N GLY A 107 0.94 3.21 -7.77
CA GLY A 107 2.03 2.32 -7.38
C GLY A 107 2.12 2.14 -5.87
N ASN A 108 3.07 1.33 -5.41
CA ASN A 108 3.29 1.16 -3.97
C ASN A 108 3.63 2.51 -3.30
N ILE A 109 3.37 2.62 -2.01
CA ILE A 109 3.82 3.77 -1.23
C ILE A 109 5.26 3.52 -0.81
N ILE A 110 6.18 4.42 -1.19
CA ILE A 110 7.56 4.40 -0.73
C ILE A 110 7.68 5.38 0.42
N THR A 111 8.10 4.90 1.59
CA THR A 111 8.22 5.70 2.79
C THR A 111 9.69 5.94 3.11
N VAL A 112 10.04 7.20 3.25
CA VAL A 112 11.37 7.64 3.64
C VAL A 112 11.30 8.13 5.07
N GLU A 113 11.78 7.30 5.99
CA GLU A 113 11.83 7.62 7.40
C GLU A 113 13.11 8.39 7.72
N VAL A 114 12.97 9.48 8.46
CA VAL A 114 14.11 10.25 8.99
C VAL A 114 14.30 9.88 10.46
N LEU A 115 15.24 8.99 10.74
CA LEU A 115 15.62 8.59 12.11
C LEU A 115 16.97 9.22 12.44
N ASN A 116 17.00 10.15 13.40
CA ASN A 116 18.23 10.78 13.90
C ASN A 116 19.18 11.32 12.80
N GLY A 117 18.61 11.83 11.69
CA GLY A 117 19.38 12.37 10.56
C GLY A 117 19.89 11.33 9.54
N MET A 118 19.54 10.05 9.69
CA MET A 118 19.68 9.03 8.64
C MET A 118 18.35 8.82 7.91
N HIS A 119 18.43 8.69 6.58
CA HIS A 119 17.32 8.26 5.74
C HIS A 119 17.30 6.74 5.65
N ARG A 120 16.14 6.13 5.93
CA ARG A 120 15.89 4.73 5.60
C ARG A 120 14.84 4.70 4.49
N LEU A 121 15.22 4.18 3.32
CA LEU A 121 14.25 3.88 2.26
C LEU A 121 13.53 2.59 2.63
N GLY A 122 12.29 2.73 3.08
CA GLY A 122 11.33 1.64 3.11
C GLY A 122 10.56 1.64 1.79
N VAL A 123 10.85 0.68 0.90
CA VAL A 123 9.85 0.33 -0.12
C VAL A 123 8.80 -0.47 0.63
N ASP A 124 7.67 0.17 0.94
CA ASP A 124 6.69 -0.52 1.71
C ASP A 124 5.90 -1.48 0.84
N GLN A 125 6.37 -2.73 0.80
CA GLN A 125 5.53 -3.86 0.42
C GLN A 125 4.74 -4.38 1.62
N HIS A 126 4.34 -3.56 2.60
CA HIS A 126 3.46 -4.03 3.66
C HIS A 126 2.20 -4.54 2.99
N PRO A 127 2.02 -5.86 2.94
CA PRO A 127 0.81 -6.39 2.38
C PRO A 127 -0.32 -5.88 3.25
N ASP A 128 -1.47 -5.63 2.63
CA ASP A 128 -2.73 -5.34 3.30
C ASP A 128 -2.94 -6.17 4.58
N VAL A 129 -2.45 -7.41 4.54
CA VAL A 129 -2.44 -8.35 5.63
C VAL A 129 -1.15 -9.17 5.63
N GLN A 130 -0.46 -9.25 6.77
CA GLN A 130 0.67 -10.15 7.03
C GLN A 130 0.21 -11.37 7.81
N VAL A 131 0.82 -12.54 7.55
CA VAL A 131 0.48 -13.80 8.21
C VAL A 131 1.76 -14.48 8.69
N TYR A 132 1.90 -14.70 9.99
CA TYR A 132 3.07 -15.34 10.58
C TYR A 132 2.73 -16.21 11.81
N PRO A 133 3.54 -17.23 12.13
CA PRO A 133 4.60 -17.78 11.30
C PRO A 133 4.02 -18.51 10.09
N ASN A 134 4.73 -18.46 8.97
CA ASN A 134 4.45 -19.27 7.79
C ASN A 134 5.76 -19.93 7.32
N PRO A 135 5.92 -21.26 7.41
CA PRO A 135 4.94 -22.25 7.86
C PRO A 135 4.56 -22.14 9.35
N THR A 136 3.35 -22.60 9.71
CA THR A 136 2.85 -22.69 11.10
C THR A 136 2.72 -24.15 11.57
N HIS A 137 2.75 -24.34 12.89
CA HIS A 137 2.56 -25.64 13.55
C HIS A 137 1.26 -25.75 14.37
N GLY A 138 0.39 -24.74 14.35
CA GLY A 138 -0.87 -24.78 15.11
C GLY A 138 -1.50 -23.43 15.41
N GLN A 139 -0.72 -22.35 15.33
CA GLN A 139 -1.20 -20.99 15.51
C GLN A 139 -0.55 -20.06 14.50
N LEU A 140 -1.35 -19.17 13.92
CA LEU A 140 -0.87 -18.05 13.13
C LEU A 140 -1.47 -16.76 13.66
N GLU A 141 -0.68 -15.71 13.61
CA GLU A 141 -1.08 -14.35 13.82
C GLU A 141 -1.32 -13.69 12.48
N VAL A 142 -2.34 -12.86 12.45
CA VAL A 142 -2.64 -12.04 11.29
C VAL A 142 -2.57 -10.58 11.66
N VAL A 143 -1.68 -9.86 10.98
CA VAL A 143 -1.46 -8.43 11.21
C VAL A 143 -2.01 -7.65 10.01
N PRO A 144 -3.13 -6.94 10.19
CA PRO A 144 -3.64 -6.04 9.16
C PRO A 144 -2.76 -4.79 9.04
N ALA A 145 -2.81 -4.13 7.89
CA ALA A 145 -2.26 -2.78 7.74
C ALA A 145 -3.09 -1.76 8.53
N GLU A 146 -2.46 -0.66 8.96
CA GLU A 146 -3.08 0.41 9.77
C GLU A 146 -4.38 0.95 9.18
N ARG A 147 -4.49 1.02 7.84
CA ARG A 147 -5.70 1.45 7.13
C ARG A 147 -6.94 0.58 7.37
N PHE A 148 -6.79 -0.59 7.99
CA PHE A 148 -7.90 -1.45 8.36
C PHE A 148 -8.26 -1.34 9.85
N HIS A 149 -7.54 -0.54 10.63
CA HIS A 149 -7.83 -0.38 12.05
C HIS A 149 -9.20 0.29 12.24
N GLY A 150 -9.96 -0.17 13.23
CA GLY A 150 -11.33 0.28 13.49
C GLY A 150 -12.40 -0.39 12.61
N LEU A 151 -12.03 -1.25 11.66
CA LEU A 151 -12.97 -1.94 10.78
C LEU A 151 -13.29 -3.34 11.30
N GLU A 152 -14.54 -3.75 11.11
CA GLU A 152 -15.04 -5.11 11.37
C GLU A 152 -14.91 -6.00 10.11
N GLY A 153 -15.02 -7.31 10.30
CA GLY A 153 -14.99 -8.23 9.17
C GLY A 153 -14.89 -9.70 9.52
N THR A 154 -14.37 -10.48 8.57
CA THR A 154 -14.34 -11.95 8.67
C THR A 154 -13.06 -12.53 8.10
N ILE A 155 -12.50 -13.48 8.83
CA ILE A 155 -11.40 -14.33 8.40
C ILE A 155 -11.97 -15.64 7.88
N ILE A 156 -11.54 -16.05 6.69
CA ILE A 156 -11.96 -17.31 6.06
C ILE A 156 -10.72 -18.09 5.66
N ILE A 157 -10.56 -19.31 6.17
CA ILE A 157 -9.48 -20.23 5.75
C ILE A 157 -10.06 -21.26 4.79
N THR A 158 -9.42 -21.40 3.64
CA THR A 158 -9.77 -22.39 2.62
C THR A 158 -8.61 -23.35 2.37
N ASN A 159 -8.92 -24.60 2.03
CA ASN A 159 -7.92 -25.55 1.55
C ASN A 159 -7.59 -25.31 0.06
N ARG A 160 -6.66 -26.11 -0.50
CA ARG A 160 -6.27 -26.01 -1.93
C ARG A 160 -7.41 -26.20 -2.95
N LEU A 161 -8.53 -26.81 -2.55
CA LEU A 161 -9.71 -27.00 -3.39
C LEU A 161 -10.71 -25.84 -3.26
N GLY A 162 -10.40 -24.83 -2.44
CA GLY A 162 -11.29 -23.70 -2.16
C GLY A 162 -12.40 -24.01 -1.15
N GLN A 163 -12.38 -25.18 -0.51
CA GLN A 163 -13.36 -25.52 0.52
C GLN A 163 -13.06 -24.71 1.79
N VAL A 164 -14.11 -24.11 2.37
CA VAL A 164 -14.01 -23.38 3.64
C VAL A 164 -13.77 -24.37 4.78
N MET A 165 -12.66 -24.18 5.48
CA MET A 165 -12.22 -25.01 6.61
C MET A 165 -12.47 -24.30 7.94
N MET A 166 -12.44 -22.96 7.93
CA MET A 166 -12.73 -22.12 9.08
C MET A 166 -13.29 -20.78 8.58
N GLU A 167 -14.23 -20.23 9.33
CA GLU A 167 -14.77 -18.90 9.15
C GLU A 167 -14.98 -18.30 10.54
N MET A 168 -14.41 -17.11 10.79
CA MET A 168 -14.50 -16.46 12.09
C MET A 168 -14.64 -14.94 11.92
N PRO A 169 -15.65 -14.32 12.55
CA PRO A 169 -15.76 -12.87 12.58
C PRO A 169 -14.70 -12.27 13.52
N TYR A 170 -14.34 -11.02 13.28
CA TYR A 170 -13.61 -10.18 14.23
C TYR A 170 -14.36 -8.85 14.40
N GLU A 171 -14.38 -8.34 15.63
CA GLU A 171 -15.16 -7.14 15.96
C GLU A 171 -14.44 -5.86 15.52
N VAL A 172 -13.16 -5.71 15.86
CA VAL A 172 -12.35 -4.55 15.49
C VAL A 172 -10.93 -5.02 15.21
N LEU A 173 -10.38 -4.63 14.07
CA LEU A 173 -8.93 -4.69 13.86
C LEU A 173 -8.30 -3.50 14.56
N ASP A 174 -7.31 -3.75 15.40
CA ASP A 174 -6.47 -2.74 16.03
C ASP A 174 -4.99 -3.10 15.80
N ASP A 175 -4.09 -2.46 16.54
CA ASP A 175 -2.65 -2.77 16.47
C ASP A 175 -2.32 -4.19 16.95
N ASN A 176 -3.27 -4.92 17.55
CA ASN A 176 -3.06 -6.27 18.03
C ASN A 176 -3.27 -7.30 16.90
N PRO A 177 -2.32 -8.22 16.71
CA PRO A 177 -2.49 -9.32 15.77
C PRO A 177 -3.73 -10.18 16.11
N VAL A 178 -4.45 -10.60 15.07
CA VAL A 178 -5.54 -11.57 15.23
C VAL A 178 -4.96 -12.98 15.29
N SER A 179 -5.04 -13.60 16.46
CA SER A 179 -4.60 -14.98 16.68
C SER A 179 -5.61 -15.98 16.13
N VAL A 180 -5.14 -16.89 15.28
CA VAL A 180 -5.93 -17.95 14.66
C VAL A 180 -5.34 -19.31 14.98
N ASN A 181 -6.13 -20.14 15.68
CA ASN A 181 -5.76 -21.53 15.98
C ASN A 181 -6.09 -22.43 14.77
N VAL A 182 -5.07 -23.08 14.21
CA VAL A 182 -5.16 -24.01 13.09
C VAL A 182 -4.74 -25.44 13.46
N GLU A 183 -4.60 -25.76 14.74
CA GLU A 183 -4.17 -27.07 15.23
C GLU A 183 -5.11 -28.21 14.79
N GLY A 184 -6.40 -27.92 14.60
CA GLY A 184 -7.39 -28.87 14.09
C GLY A 184 -7.33 -29.15 12.58
N LEU A 185 -6.55 -28.38 11.82
CA LEU A 185 -6.51 -28.48 10.35
C LEU A 185 -5.37 -29.41 9.87
N PRO A 186 -5.59 -30.28 8.87
CA PRO A 186 -4.53 -31.13 8.32
C PRO A 186 -3.29 -30.36 7.85
N GLY A 187 -2.14 -31.03 7.78
CA GLY A 187 -0.95 -30.45 7.17
C GLY A 187 -1.17 -30.19 5.67
N GLY A 188 -0.76 -29.02 5.17
CA GLY A 188 -0.97 -28.67 3.77
C GLY A 188 -0.91 -27.17 3.46
N LEU A 189 -1.22 -26.82 2.21
CA LEU A 189 -1.32 -25.45 1.72
C LEU A 189 -2.76 -24.93 1.86
N TYR A 190 -2.89 -23.74 2.44
CA TYR A 190 -4.15 -23.06 2.70
C TYR A 190 -4.11 -21.63 2.15
N THR A 191 -5.29 -21.05 1.93
CA THR A 191 -5.46 -19.62 1.68
C THR A 191 -6.32 -19.02 2.78
N ILE A 192 -5.82 -18.01 3.48
CA ILE A 192 -6.56 -17.19 4.41
C ILE A 192 -7.05 -15.93 3.68
N PHE A 193 -8.35 -15.67 3.75
CA PHE A 193 -8.98 -14.48 3.23
C PHE A 193 -9.36 -13.56 4.39
N PHE A 194 -9.00 -12.29 4.23
CA PHE A 194 -9.49 -11.20 5.05
C PHE A 194 -10.55 -10.45 4.28
N LYS A 195 -11.78 -10.48 4.81
CA LYS A 195 -12.90 -9.70 4.31
C LYS A 195 -13.11 -8.53 5.25
N VAL A 196 -12.85 -7.33 4.76
CA VAL A 196 -13.07 -6.08 5.50
C VAL A 196 -14.24 -5.35 4.83
N ALA A 197 -15.40 -5.32 5.48
CA ALA A 197 -16.62 -4.67 4.98
C ALA A 197 -16.92 -4.93 3.47
N ASN A 198 -17.28 -3.90 2.70
CA ASN A 198 -17.57 -3.96 1.25
C ASN A 198 -16.31 -3.94 0.36
N ARG A 199 -15.11 -4.20 0.90
CA ARG A 199 -13.87 -4.17 0.14
C ARG A 199 -13.57 -5.53 -0.52
N LYS A 200 -12.72 -5.51 -1.54
CA LYS A 200 -12.25 -6.72 -2.24
C LYS A 200 -11.52 -7.64 -1.26
N ASN A 201 -11.82 -8.95 -1.29
CA ASN A 201 -11.18 -9.94 -0.42
C ASN A 201 -9.66 -9.94 -0.60
N ILE A 202 -8.91 -9.85 0.49
CA ILE A 202 -7.46 -9.95 0.51
C ILE A 202 -7.08 -11.39 0.85
N GLY A 203 -6.37 -12.08 -0.05
CA GLY A 203 -5.97 -13.49 0.13
C GLY A 203 -4.47 -13.65 0.37
N LYS A 204 -4.08 -14.42 1.39
CA LYS A 204 -2.69 -14.84 1.64
C LYS A 204 -2.60 -16.36 1.72
N LYS A 205 -1.54 -16.93 1.15
CA LYS A 205 -1.27 -18.37 1.23
C LYS A 205 -0.36 -18.66 2.41
N PHE A 206 -0.64 -19.74 3.13
CA PHE A 206 0.20 -20.22 4.22
C PHE A 206 0.24 -21.75 4.26
N VAL A 207 1.27 -22.29 4.90
CA VAL A 207 1.50 -23.74 5.03
C VAL A 207 1.35 -24.15 6.48
N ILE A 208 0.58 -25.20 6.74
CA ILE A 208 0.57 -25.90 8.02
C ILE A 208 1.56 -27.07 7.93
N ALA A 209 2.65 -26.96 8.68
CA ALA A 209 3.68 -27.99 8.78
C ALA A 209 3.36 -28.94 9.95
N ARG A 210 3.23 -30.24 9.65
CA ARG A 210 3.19 -31.28 10.68
C ARG A 210 4.60 -31.83 10.88
N ARG A 211 4.99 -31.95 12.14
CA ARG A 211 6.14 -32.77 12.53
C ARG A 211 5.71 -34.23 12.57
#